data_AF-A0A5C7MCE7-F1
#
_entry.id   AF-A0A5C7MCE7-F1
#
_cell.length_a   1.000
_cell.length_b   1.000
_cell.length_c   1.000
_cell.angle_alpha   90.00
_cell.angle_beta   90.00
_cell.angle_gamma   90.00
#
_symmetry.space_group_name_H-M   'P 1'
#
loop_
_entity.id
_entity.type
_entity.pdbx_description
1 polymer ?
#
loop_
_entity_poly.entity_id
_entity_poly.type
_entity_poly.pdbx_seq_one_letter_code
_entity_poly.pdbx_strand_id
1 'polypeptide(L)'
;MPPIPVEWIGRDITFASNVPGVEEIGSISIPYARLPARAASAYRPRYTQWTDLADEVMEDLMALPGAGERTLRAVIAAAVDTVAAHRAARARRRRSALTEAHILLDRLDPVDRTMLTRLVFSVDPIPREHAALIADELGVVPAWFERHRPRAKRRFAEMLAEPAHSEVVRHADALRAALGPYTPSQRVFHYLRELRLDPGSVEAQMYLYAAGPYTSRGDWYENRGLGGERAMLDIVDRAFEKSPVQTDQALTASLVDAGMPAPVVPTFLATFFNLRRLNEVWVQWDTTSREQAEAILHAMGKPMTGADIHALTDSRPLTLDTLMRTLSTDERFVRASRTTWALRAWGVDEYRSVADEIGRRIDAAGGIVRTADVVSDILTTLPDVAESTVRVYLASLAFVVENGTVRRRRDDDPLPTQPHWNTARGTFKHGNTIRLALPVTGEMMRGSGLAILAAAAAGVGVHPGQRRSFATANREVTVAWPLESPNGPNIGSVRALAKSHDAQIGDTLVLIFDTTKATLTTRRIPVGTADEPLLQLLFGLKKVTLGSVAKGLDCPPKDVLELLSRRGDTALADIVNRVGIAKAKA
;
A
#
# COMPACT_ATOMS: atom_id res chain seq x y z
N MET A 1 59.34 -20.85 -35.19
CA MET A 1 58.25 -21.55 -35.91
C MET A 1 58.71 -22.98 -36.11
N PRO A 2 58.12 -23.98 -35.42
CA PRO A 2 58.30 -25.36 -35.88
C PRO A 2 57.69 -25.48 -37.29
N PRO A 3 58.31 -26.21 -38.23
CA PRO A 3 57.76 -26.38 -39.56
C PRO A 3 56.46 -27.19 -39.48
N ILE A 4 55.40 -26.69 -40.12
CA ILE A 4 54.16 -27.42 -40.36
C ILE A 4 54.53 -28.71 -41.13
N PRO A 5 53.95 -29.89 -40.80
CA PRO A 5 54.24 -31.14 -41.50
C PRO A 5 54.09 -31.01 -43.03
N VAL A 6 54.90 -31.77 -43.78
CA VAL A 6 54.91 -31.73 -45.25
C VAL A 6 53.56 -32.17 -45.84
N GLU A 7 52.84 -33.06 -45.15
CA GLU A 7 51.42 -33.40 -45.39
C GLU A 7 50.57 -32.92 -44.20
N TRP A 8 49.80 -31.85 -44.41
CA TRP A 8 48.99 -31.18 -43.36
C TRP A 8 47.53 -30.99 -43.81
N ILE A 9 47.17 -31.58 -44.97
CA ILE A 9 45.84 -31.60 -45.56
C ILE A 9 45.54 -33.06 -45.95
N GLY A 10 44.40 -33.58 -45.51
CA GLY A 10 43.91 -34.93 -45.81
C GLY A 10 42.61 -35.22 -45.06
N ARG A 11 41.84 -36.22 -45.51
CA ARG A 11 40.52 -36.56 -44.93
C ARG A 11 40.57 -37.04 -43.48
N ASP A 12 41.72 -37.54 -43.04
CA ASP A 12 41.94 -38.01 -41.67
C ASP A 12 42.75 -36.99 -40.82
N ILE A 13 43.04 -35.81 -41.36
CA ILE A 13 43.83 -34.77 -40.68
C ILE A 13 42.89 -33.66 -40.19
N THR A 14 42.79 -33.51 -38.87
CA THR A 14 42.01 -32.46 -38.21
C THR A 14 42.84 -31.20 -37.93
N PHE A 15 42.16 -30.10 -37.60
CA PHE A 15 42.81 -28.88 -37.15
C PHE A 15 43.68 -29.09 -35.90
N ALA A 16 43.17 -29.83 -34.90
CA ALA A 16 43.91 -30.13 -33.67
C ALA A 16 45.20 -30.92 -33.94
N SER A 17 45.18 -31.81 -34.93
CA SER A 17 46.38 -32.56 -35.35
C SER A 17 47.51 -31.64 -35.84
N ASN A 18 47.18 -30.44 -36.34
CA ASN A 18 48.13 -29.44 -36.82
C ASN A 18 48.49 -28.37 -35.78
N VAL A 19 47.78 -28.30 -34.66
CA VAL A 19 47.99 -27.31 -33.59
C VAL A 19 48.08 -28.03 -32.24
N PRO A 20 49.25 -28.60 -31.89
CA PRO A 20 49.42 -29.27 -30.61
C PRO A 20 49.14 -28.32 -29.42
N GLY A 21 48.22 -28.69 -28.53
CA GLY A 21 47.82 -27.86 -27.39
C GLY A 21 46.61 -26.96 -27.65
N VAL A 22 45.91 -27.10 -28.79
CA VAL A 22 44.70 -26.31 -29.08
C VAL A 22 43.60 -26.52 -28.03
N GLU A 23 43.56 -27.70 -27.41
CA GLU A 23 42.66 -28.05 -26.31
C GLU A 23 42.87 -27.16 -25.08
N GLU A 24 44.10 -26.66 -24.84
CA GLU A 24 44.39 -25.73 -23.75
C GLU A 24 43.74 -24.35 -23.96
N ILE A 25 43.43 -24.01 -25.22
CA ILE A 25 42.84 -22.72 -25.60
C ILE A 25 41.42 -22.85 -26.17
N GLY A 26 40.78 -24.01 -26.01
CA GLY A 26 39.51 -24.33 -26.66
C GLY A 26 38.40 -23.29 -26.43
N SER A 27 38.28 -22.76 -25.21
CA SER A 27 37.27 -21.75 -24.83
C SER A 27 37.62 -20.31 -25.23
N ILE A 28 38.80 -20.08 -25.82
CA ILE A 28 39.25 -18.74 -26.24
C ILE A 28 38.69 -18.44 -27.63
N SER A 29 38.19 -17.21 -27.80
CA SER A 29 37.70 -16.72 -29.09
C SER A 29 38.81 -16.62 -30.13
N ILE A 30 38.49 -16.97 -31.38
CA ILE A 30 39.42 -16.84 -32.50
C ILE A 30 39.66 -15.34 -32.79
N PRO A 31 40.91 -14.85 -32.81
CA PRO A 31 41.24 -13.42 -32.96
C PRO A 31 41.18 -12.99 -34.42
N TYR A 32 39.99 -13.06 -35.03
CA TYR A 32 39.76 -12.76 -36.44
C TYR A 32 40.18 -11.34 -36.87
N ALA A 33 40.26 -10.38 -35.94
CA ALA A 33 40.80 -9.06 -36.21
C ALA A 33 42.29 -9.05 -36.61
N ARG A 34 43.06 -10.05 -36.17
CA ARG A 34 44.49 -10.23 -36.48
C ARG A 34 44.72 -11.12 -37.69
N LEU A 35 43.68 -11.81 -38.14
CA LEU A 35 43.72 -12.71 -39.28
C LEU A 35 43.44 -11.95 -40.60
N PRO A 36 43.86 -12.50 -41.75
CA PRO A 36 43.48 -11.96 -43.05
C PRO A 36 41.96 -11.81 -43.17
N ALA A 37 41.49 -10.75 -43.84
CA ALA A 37 40.05 -10.47 -43.99
C ALA A 37 39.24 -11.67 -44.53
N ARG A 38 39.87 -12.50 -45.38
CA ARG A 38 39.29 -13.73 -45.92
C ARG A 38 39.01 -14.79 -44.84
N ALA A 39 39.86 -14.95 -43.83
CA ALA A 39 39.61 -15.87 -42.70
C ALA A 39 38.38 -15.43 -41.91
N ALA A 40 38.28 -14.12 -41.65
CA ALA A 40 37.15 -13.52 -40.98
C ALA A 40 35.83 -13.66 -41.76
N SER A 41 35.86 -13.64 -43.10
CA SER A 41 34.66 -13.84 -43.93
C SER A 41 34.27 -15.31 -44.06
N ALA A 42 35.24 -16.22 -44.16
CA ALA A 42 34.98 -17.64 -44.42
C ALA A 42 34.61 -18.42 -43.15
N TYR A 43 35.31 -18.18 -42.04
CA TYR A 43 35.24 -19.02 -40.84
C TYR A 43 34.38 -18.44 -39.73
N ARG A 44 34.41 -17.11 -39.50
CA ARG A 44 33.68 -16.45 -38.40
C ARG A 44 32.19 -16.79 -38.32
N PRO A 45 31.43 -16.97 -39.43
CA PRO A 45 30.02 -17.33 -39.35
C PRO A 45 29.74 -18.70 -38.71
N ARG A 46 30.74 -19.60 -38.68
CA ARG A 46 30.61 -20.98 -38.22
C ARG A 46 31.43 -21.26 -36.96
N TYR A 47 32.61 -20.64 -36.86
CA TYR A 47 33.58 -20.93 -35.82
C TYR A 47 33.91 -19.66 -35.05
N THR A 48 33.65 -19.66 -33.76
CA THR A 48 33.80 -18.51 -32.87
C THR A 48 34.92 -18.72 -31.84
N GLN A 49 35.11 -19.95 -31.38
CA GLN A 49 36.12 -20.38 -30.43
C GLN A 49 37.06 -21.42 -31.06
N TRP A 50 38.26 -21.60 -30.48
CA TRP A 50 39.20 -22.59 -31.00
C TRP A 50 38.69 -24.02 -30.92
N THR A 51 37.83 -24.34 -29.94
CA THR A 51 37.19 -25.65 -29.84
C THR A 51 36.27 -25.94 -31.03
N ASP A 52 35.68 -24.90 -31.64
CA ASP A 52 34.79 -25.07 -32.80
C ASP A 52 35.57 -25.55 -34.04
N LEU A 53 36.88 -25.29 -34.08
CA LEU A 53 37.77 -25.72 -35.18
C LEU A 53 38.48 -27.05 -34.88
N ALA A 54 38.63 -27.43 -33.61
CA ALA A 54 39.56 -28.49 -33.20
C ALA A 54 39.34 -29.82 -33.94
N ASP A 55 38.08 -30.22 -34.10
CA ASP A 55 37.69 -31.49 -34.71
C ASP A 55 37.42 -31.40 -36.22
N GLU A 56 37.49 -30.20 -36.81
CA GLU A 56 37.20 -29.99 -38.23
C GLU A 56 38.33 -30.54 -39.11
N VAL A 57 37.94 -31.20 -40.20
CA VAL A 57 38.87 -31.77 -41.19
C VAL A 57 39.49 -30.66 -42.03
N MET A 58 40.80 -30.72 -42.25
CA MET A 58 41.54 -29.67 -42.96
C MET A 58 41.09 -29.47 -44.41
N GLU A 59 40.64 -30.54 -45.08
CA GLU A 59 40.07 -30.49 -46.44
C GLU A 59 38.75 -29.70 -46.48
N ASP A 60 37.87 -29.93 -45.50
CA ASP A 60 36.57 -29.25 -45.41
C ASP A 60 36.73 -27.77 -45.08
N LEU A 61 37.64 -27.43 -44.16
CA LEU A 61 37.98 -26.04 -43.86
C LEU A 61 38.51 -25.30 -45.10
N MET A 62 39.37 -25.95 -45.89
CA MET A 62 39.92 -25.35 -47.11
C MET A 62 38.89 -25.23 -48.24
N ALA A 63 37.91 -26.13 -48.30
CA ALA A 63 36.84 -26.13 -49.29
C ALA A 63 35.82 -24.99 -49.10
N LEU A 64 35.82 -24.31 -47.93
CA LEU A 64 34.92 -23.20 -47.67
C LEU A 64 35.16 -22.02 -48.64
N PRO A 65 34.10 -21.32 -49.10
CA PRO A 65 34.24 -20.20 -50.01
C PRO A 65 35.15 -19.09 -49.46
N GLY A 66 36.28 -18.86 -50.12
CA GLY A 66 37.27 -17.85 -49.72
C GLY A 66 38.31 -18.31 -48.68
N ALA A 67 38.34 -19.60 -48.35
CA ALA A 67 39.19 -20.24 -47.34
C ALA A 67 40.42 -20.95 -47.92
N GLY A 68 41.11 -20.36 -48.90
CA GLY A 68 42.26 -20.99 -49.55
C GLY A 68 43.43 -21.28 -48.60
N GLU A 69 44.41 -22.05 -49.08
CA GLU A 69 45.56 -22.55 -48.31
C GLU A 69 46.25 -21.48 -47.44
N ARG A 70 46.54 -20.30 -48.01
CA ARG A 70 47.18 -19.19 -47.30
C ARG A 70 46.37 -18.69 -46.11
N THR A 71 45.04 -18.71 -46.23
CA THR A 71 44.11 -18.29 -45.20
C THR A 71 44.07 -19.31 -44.06
N LEU A 72 43.99 -20.60 -44.38
CA LEU A 72 44.00 -21.67 -43.38
C LEU A 72 45.34 -21.73 -42.63
N ARG A 73 46.48 -21.61 -43.33
CA ARG A 73 47.81 -21.50 -42.68
C ARG A 73 47.92 -20.33 -41.72
N ALA A 74 47.32 -19.19 -42.05
CA ALA A 74 47.31 -18.03 -41.15
C ALA A 74 46.47 -18.30 -39.88
N VAL A 75 45.39 -19.06 -39.98
CA VAL A 75 44.57 -19.47 -38.83
C VAL A 75 45.34 -20.46 -37.94
N ILE A 76 46.00 -21.46 -38.52
CA ILE A 76 46.88 -22.41 -37.80
C ILE A 76 47.99 -21.66 -37.07
N ALA A 77 48.69 -20.76 -37.76
CA ALA A 77 49.77 -19.97 -37.16
C ALA A 77 49.27 -19.13 -35.97
N ALA A 78 48.11 -18.49 -36.10
CA ALA A 78 47.50 -17.74 -35.01
C ALA A 78 47.09 -18.64 -33.83
N ALA A 79 46.64 -19.87 -34.09
CA ALA A 79 46.31 -20.84 -33.04
C ALA A 79 47.58 -21.26 -32.28
N VAL A 80 48.66 -21.61 -32.99
CA VAL A 80 49.97 -21.96 -32.39
C VAL A 80 50.51 -20.81 -31.55
N ASP A 81 50.46 -19.57 -32.07
CA ASP A 81 50.87 -18.38 -31.33
C ASP A 81 50.00 -18.16 -30.08
N THR A 82 48.70 -18.47 -30.16
CA THR A 82 47.77 -18.35 -29.03
C THR A 82 48.07 -19.39 -27.95
N VAL A 83 48.38 -20.65 -28.31
CA VAL A 83 48.82 -21.70 -27.37
C VAL A 83 50.12 -21.29 -26.68
N ALA A 84 51.11 -20.81 -27.44
CA ALA A 84 52.37 -20.34 -26.87
C ALA A 84 52.16 -19.16 -25.91
N ALA A 85 51.33 -18.19 -26.29
CA ALA A 85 50.97 -17.05 -25.44
C ALA A 85 50.21 -17.50 -24.19
N HIS A 86 49.34 -18.51 -24.29
CA HIS A 86 48.60 -19.08 -23.16
C HIS A 86 49.54 -19.68 -22.12
N ARG A 87 50.46 -20.54 -22.56
CA ARG A 87 51.46 -21.15 -21.68
C ARG A 87 52.38 -20.10 -21.05
N ALA A 88 52.83 -19.11 -21.84
CA ALA A 88 53.66 -18.01 -21.33
C ALA A 88 52.92 -17.11 -20.34
N ALA A 89 51.63 -16.86 -20.54
CA ALA A 89 50.81 -16.10 -19.59
C ALA A 89 50.67 -16.82 -18.26
N ARG A 90 50.46 -18.14 -18.28
CA ARG A 90 50.33 -18.98 -17.08
C ARG A 90 51.60 -19.00 -16.23
N ALA A 91 52.78 -18.92 -16.86
CA ALA A 91 54.07 -18.90 -16.17
C ALA A 91 54.50 -17.50 -15.68
N ARG A 92 53.75 -16.44 -16.00
CA ARG A 92 54.15 -15.06 -15.75
C ARG A 92 53.86 -14.63 -14.30
N ARG A 93 54.77 -13.84 -13.73
CA ARG A 93 54.51 -13.13 -12.46
C ARG A 93 53.42 -12.07 -12.67
N ARG A 94 52.47 -11.99 -11.73
CA ARG A 94 51.38 -11.00 -11.73
C ARG A 94 51.94 -9.57 -11.74
N ARG A 95 51.35 -8.70 -12.57
CA ARG A 95 51.65 -7.26 -12.64
C ARG A 95 50.49 -6.45 -12.06
N SER A 96 50.69 -5.14 -11.92
CA SER A 96 49.62 -4.24 -11.46
C SER A 96 48.57 -4.01 -12.56
N ALA A 97 47.35 -3.67 -12.15
CA ALA A 97 46.27 -3.35 -13.07
C ALA A 97 46.65 -2.19 -14.03
N LEU A 98 47.35 -1.17 -13.52
CA LEU A 98 47.84 -0.04 -14.32
C LEU A 98 48.81 -0.50 -15.42
N THR A 99 49.78 -1.36 -15.09
CA THR A 99 50.75 -1.87 -16.07
C THR A 99 50.06 -2.73 -17.14
N GLU A 100 49.13 -3.61 -16.75
CA GLU A 100 48.40 -4.42 -17.71
C GLU A 100 47.49 -3.57 -18.62
N ALA A 101 46.89 -2.49 -18.09
CA ALA A 101 46.13 -1.56 -18.90
C ALA A 101 46.99 -0.84 -19.95
N HIS A 102 48.18 -0.34 -19.58
CA HIS A 102 49.09 0.27 -20.55
C HIS A 102 49.47 -0.72 -21.65
N ILE A 103 49.85 -1.95 -21.30
CA ILE A 103 50.22 -2.99 -22.28
C ILE A 103 49.06 -3.26 -23.25
N LEU A 104 47.82 -3.30 -22.76
CA LEU A 104 46.64 -3.50 -23.60
C LEU A 104 46.37 -2.30 -24.51
N LEU A 105 46.38 -1.08 -23.95
CA LEU A 105 46.10 0.15 -24.69
C LEU A 105 47.17 0.47 -25.75
N ASP A 106 48.44 0.15 -25.48
CA ASP A 106 49.56 0.36 -26.41
C ASP A 106 49.51 -0.57 -27.63
N ARG A 107 48.71 -1.65 -27.56
CA ARG A 107 48.47 -2.55 -28.70
C ARG A 107 47.35 -2.07 -29.63
N LEU A 108 46.56 -1.10 -29.23
CA LEU A 108 45.51 -0.54 -30.08
C LEU A 108 46.12 0.36 -31.14
N ASP A 109 45.61 0.30 -32.38
CA ASP A 109 46.00 1.29 -33.39
C ASP A 109 45.56 2.70 -32.95
N PRO A 110 46.25 3.78 -33.38
CA PRO A 110 45.99 5.13 -32.88
C PRO A 110 44.53 5.59 -33.04
N VAL A 111 43.85 5.12 -34.09
CA VAL A 111 42.46 5.48 -34.37
C VAL A 111 41.51 4.70 -33.46
N ASP A 112 41.67 3.39 -33.34
CA ASP A 112 40.89 2.55 -32.42
C ASP A 112 41.14 2.97 -30.96
N ARG A 113 42.38 3.33 -30.59
CA ARG A 113 42.72 3.86 -29.26
C ARG A 113 41.94 5.15 -28.98
N THR A 114 42.02 6.13 -29.87
CA THR A 114 41.32 7.42 -29.68
C THR A 114 39.81 7.23 -29.57
N MET A 115 39.22 6.41 -30.46
CA MET A 115 37.80 6.11 -30.43
C MET A 115 37.39 5.37 -29.15
N LEU A 116 38.17 4.37 -28.71
CA LEU A 116 37.83 3.60 -27.52
C LEU A 116 37.94 4.46 -26.26
N THR A 117 39.05 5.16 -26.07
CA THR A 117 39.32 5.92 -24.84
C THR A 117 38.46 7.16 -24.70
N ARG A 118 38.13 7.84 -25.80
CA ARG A 118 37.34 9.08 -25.74
C ARG A 118 35.86 8.89 -26.00
N LEU A 119 35.46 7.85 -26.74
CA LEU A 119 34.05 7.65 -27.16
C LEU A 119 33.35 6.41 -26.59
N VAL A 120 34.10 5.42 -26.11
CA VAL A 120 33.53 4.12 -25.70
C VAL A 120 33.70 3.85 -24.22
N PHE A 121 34.90 4.09 -23.67
CA PHE A 121 35.20 3.85 -22.26
C PHE A 121 34.66 4.95 -21.35
N SER A 122 34.33 6.11 -21.91
CA SER A 122 33.79 7.22 -21.13
C SER A 122 32.57 6.78 -20.33
N VAL A 123 32.64 7.06 -19.04
CA VAL A 123 31.61 6.76 -18.05
C VAL A 123 30.43 7.72 -18.19
N ASP A 124 30.71 8.96 -18.58
CA ASP A 124 29.70 9.99 -18.74
C ASP A 124 29.05 9.91 -20.13
N PRO A 125 27.75 10.26 -20.25
CA PRO A 125 27.12 10.38 -21.55
C PRO A 125 27.84 11.43 -22.40
N ILE A 126 28.45 11.00 -23.50
CA ILE A 126 29.21 11.89 -24.37
C ILE A 126 28.23 12.70 -25.23
N PRO A 127 28.26 14.05 -25.16
CA PRO A 127 27.44 14.89 -26.04
C PRO A 127 27.78 14.65 -27.51
N ARG A 128 26.77 14.72 -28.40
CA ARG A 128 26.97 14.52 -29.85
C ARG A 128 28.00 15.48 -30.45
N GLU A 129 28.04 16.70 -29.96
CA GLU A 129 29.02 17.74 -30.32
C GLU A 129 30.47 17.33 -29.99
N HIS A 130 30.69 16.59 -28.91
CA HIS A 130 32.02 16.13 -28.51
C HIS A 130 32.57 15.06 -29.47
N ALA A 131 31.69 14.19 -29.99
CA ALA A 131 32.08 13.24 -31.02
C ALA A 131 32.42 13.93 -32.35
N ALA A 132 31.80 15.07 -32.67
CA ALA A 132 32.11 15.86 -33.85
C ALA A 132 33.48 16.55 -33.74
N LEU A 133 33.83 17.07 -32.56
CA LEU A 133 35.15 17.66 -32.29
C LEU A 133 36.27 16.62 -32.46
N ILE A 134 36.10 15.41 -31.90
CA ILE A 134 37.08 14.33 -32.06
C ILE A 134 37.21 13.89 -33.53
N ALA A 135 36.12 14.02 -34.31
CA ALA A 135 36.14 13.66 -35.73
C ALA A 135 36.99 14.65 -36.53
N ASP A 136 36.83 15.94 -36.24
CA ASP A 136 37.63 17.02 -36.80
C ASP A 136 39.12 16.86 -36.47
N GLU A 137 39.45 16.59 -35.19
CA GLU A 137 40.83 16.34 -34.74
C GLU A 137 41.50 15.15 -35.47
N LEU A 138 40.72 14.13 -35.85
CA LEU A 138 41.20 12.95 -36.57
C LEU A 138 41.07 13.06 -38.10
N GLY A 139 40.57 14.19 -38.61
CA GLY A 139 40.35 14.41 -40.04
C GLY A 139 39.29 13.50 -40.68
N VAL A 140 38.31 13.05 -39.89
CA VAL A 140 37.23 12.15 -40.33
C VAL A 140 35.85 12.80 -40.12
N VAL A 141 34.85 12.38 -40.89
CA VAL A 141 33.47 12.84 -40.68
C VAL A 141 32.84 12.13 -39.46
N PRO A 142 31.95 12.76 -38.68
CA PRO A 142 31.35 12.14 -37.48
C PRO A 142 30.64 10.79 -37.75
N ALA A 143 30.00 10.65 -38.93
CA ALA A 143 29.37 9.41 -39.37
C ALA A 143 30.36 8.23 -39.49
N TRP A 144 31.65 8.51 -39.66
CA TRP A 144 32.70 7.52 -39.71
C TRP A 144 32.81 6.77 -38.37
N PHE A 145 32.72 7.47 -37.23
CA PHE A 145 32.77 6.83 -35.92
C PHE A 145 31.59 5.90 -35.70
N GLU A 146 30.37 6.31 -36.02
CA GLU A 146 29.20 5.44 -35.87
C GLU A 146 29.33 4.14 -36.69
N ARG A 147 29.93 4.23 -37.89
CA ARG A 147 30.18 3.07 -38.74
C ARG A 147 31.29 2.15 -38.22
N HIS A 148 32.33 2.70 -37.59
CA HIS A 148 33.53 1.94 -37.18
C HIS A 148 33.56 1.56 -35.69
N ARG A 149 32.74 2.21 -34.84
CA ARG A 149 32.63 1.95 -33.40
C ARG A 149 32.31 0.48 -33.08
N PRO A 150 31.35 -0.20 -33.75
CA PRO A 150 31.10 -1.62 -33.51
C PRO A 150 32.31 -2.49 -33.80
N ARG A 151 33.10 -2.15 -34.83
CA ARG A 151 34.30 -2.89 -35.21
C ARG A 151 35.40 -2.75 -34.15
N ALA A 152 35.65 -1.55 -33.65
CA ALA A 152 36.64 -1.33 -32.59
C ALA A 152 36.25 -1.98 -31.26
N LYS A 153 34.97 -1.89 -30.87
CA LYS A 153 34.45 -2.61 -29.69
C LYS A 153 34.69 -4.12 -29.80
N ARG A 154 34.40 -4.70 -30.97
CA ARG A 154 34.65 -6.12 -31.23
C ARG A 154 36.13 -6.46 -31.19
N ARG A 155 37.00 -5.65 -31.80
CA ARG A 155 38.45 -5.85 -31.75
C ARG A 155 38.99 -5.82 -30.32
N PHE A 156 38.53 -4.87 -29.53
CA PHE A 156 38.90 -4.78 -28.12
C PHE A 156 38.43 -6.02 -27.34
N ALA A 157 37.20 -6.49 -27.56
CA ALA A 157 36.69 -7.73 -26.96
C ALA A 157 37.48 -8.98 -27.39
N GLU A 158 37.80 -9.11 -28.69
CA GLU A 158 38.67 -10.18 -29.21
C GLU A 158 40.07 -10.11 -28.57
N MET A 159 40.61 -8.90 -28.33
CA MET A 159 41.90 -8.70 -27.67
C MET A 159 41.85 -9.10 -26.19
N LEU A 160 40.80 -8.72 -25.45
CA LEU A 160 40.62 -9.12 -24.04
C LEU A 160 40.54 -10.64 -23.87
N ALA A 161 40.00 -11.36 -24.86
CA ALA A 161 39.94 -12.81 -24.84
C ALA A 161 41.31 -13.48 -25.04
N GLU A 162 42.34 -12.75 -25.51
CA GLU A 162 43.68 -13.31 -25.68
C GLU A 162 44.30 -13.67 -24.31
N PRO A 163 44.98 -14.83 -24.18
CA PRO A 163 45.61 -15.23 -22.93
C PRO A 163 46.62 -14.22 -22.37
N ALA A 164 47.22 -13.41 -23.25
CA ALA A 164 48.16 -12.38 -22.84
C ALA A 164 47.56 -11.38 -21.84
N HIS A 165 46.23 -11.16 -21.90
CA HIS A 165 45.47 -10.15 -21.16
C HIS A 165 44.54 -10.75 -20.09
N SER A 166 44.75 -12.01 -19.71
CA SER A 166 43.94 -12.69 -18.69
C SER A 166 43.90 -11.95 -17.35
N GLU A 167 44.98 -11.25 -16.99
CA GLU A 167 45.03 -10.44 -15.77
C GLU A 167 44.12 -9.20 -15.86
N VAL A 168 43.97 -8.58 -17.04
CA VAL A 168 43.02 -7.47 -17.25
C VAL A 168 41.60 -7.98 -17.03
N VAL A 169 41.25 -9.12 -17.64
CA VAL A 169 39.94 -9.74 -17.47
C VAL A 169 39.69 -10.09 -15.99
N ARG A 170 40.68 -10.70 -15.31
CA ARG A 170 40.59 -11.00 -13.87
C ARG A 170 40.32 -9.77 -13.02
N HIS A 171 40.99 -8.65 -13.30
CA HIS A 171 40.77 -7.39 -12.60
C HIS A 171 39.40 -6.79 -12.91
N ALA A 172 38.95 -6.85 -14.17
CA ALA A 172 37.63 -6.39 -14.59
C ALA A 172 36.51 -7.23 -13.95
N ASP A 173 36.67 -8.56 -13.87
CA ASP A 173 35.70 -9.45 -13.23
C ASP A 173 35.66 -9.23 -11.71
N ALA A 174 36.81 -9.02 -11.07
CA ALA A 174 36.86 -8.64 -9.66
C ALA A 174 36.14 -7.31 -9.40
N LEU A 175 36.34 -6.32 -10.29
CA LEU A 175 35.64 -5.04 -10.22
C LEU A 175 34.13 -5.22 -10.44
N ARG A 176 33.73 -6.04 -11.42
CA ARG A 176 32.33 -6.37 -11.67
C ARG A 176 31.67 -7.00 -10.44
N ALA A 177 32.31 -7.99 -9.83
CA ALA A 177 31.79 -8.66 -8.64
C ALA A 177 31.70 -7.71 -7.42
N ALA A 178 32.66 -6.78 -7.28
CA ALA A 178 32.69 -5.84 -6.17
C ALA A 178 31.66 -4.70 -6.29
N LEU A 179 31.36 -4.28 -7.52
CA LEU A 179 30.45 -3.17 -7.84
C LEU A 179 29.02 -3.63 -8.13
N GLY A 180 28.83 -4.76 -8.81
CA GLY A 180 27.52 -5.29 -9.18
C GLY A 180 26.73 -4.43 -10.19
N PRO A 181 25.43 -4.65 -10.33
CA PRO A 181 24.61 -4.00 -11.36
C PRO A 181 24.40 -2.50 -11.14
N TYR A 182 24.34 -2.04 -9.89
CA TYR A 182 24.11 -0.63 -9.56
C TYR A 182 24.75 -0.29 -8.20
N THR A 183 25.62 0.72 -8.17
CA THR A 183 26.45 1.02 -6.99
C THR A 183 26.71 2.52 -6.80
N PRO A 184 26.90 3.01 -5.56
CA PRO A 184 27.29 4.40 -5.31
C PRO A 184 28.67 4.74 -5.88
N SER A 185 28.83 5.98 -6.37
CA SER A 185 30.08 6.51 -6.95
C SER A 185 31.29 6.37 -6.00
N GLN A 186 31.08 6.59 -4.70
CA GLN A 186 32.15 6.47 -3.69
C GLN A 186 32.77 5.06 -3.66
N ARG A 187 31.95 4.03 -3.83
CA ARG A 187 32.40 2.63 -3.86
C ARG A 187 33.20 2.34 -5.13
N VAL A 188 32.79 2.90 -6.27
CA VAL A 188 33.54 2.82 -7.53
C VAL A 188 34.93 3.43 -7.36
N PHE A 189 35.01 4.65 -6.83
CA PHE A 189 36.29 5.34 -6.62
C PHE A 189 37.18 4.60 -5.62
N HIS A 190 36.61 3.97 -4.61
CA HIS A 190 37.35 3.12 -3.67
C HIS A 190 38.04 1.95 -4.38
N TYR A 191 37.29 1.13 -5.12
CA TYR A 191 37.87 -0.06 -5.79
C TYR A 191 38.85 0.29 -6.92
N LEU A 192 38.63 1.39 -7.64
CA LEU A 192 39.61 1.88 -8.61
C LEU A 192 40.93 2.27 -7.95
N ARG A 193 40.88 2.93 -6.79
CA ARG A 193 42.07 3.27 -6.00
C ARG A 193 42.76 2.04 -5.41
N GLU A 194 42.03 1.01 -5.01
CA GLU A 194 42.63 -0.28 -4.60
C GLU A 194 43.43 -0.93 -5.73
N LEU A 195 42.96 -0.79 -6.98
CA LEU A 195 43.70 -1.19 -8.19
C LEU A 195 44.83 -0.23 -8.58
N ARG A 196 45.05 0.84 -7.79
CA ARG A 196 46.02 1.92 -8.05
C ARG A 196 45.75 2.65 -9.36
N LEU A 197 44.48 2.81 -9.70
CA LEU A 197 44.01 3.58 -10.85
C LEU A 197 43.45 4.91 -10.35
N ASP A 198 43.79 6.00 -11.05
CA ASP A 198 43.13 7.28 -10.83
C ASP A 198 41.72 7.23 -11.45
N PRO A 199 40.62 7.51 -10.72
CA PRO A 199 39.27 7.39 -11.27
C PRO A 199 38.99 8.21 -12.52
N GLY A 200 39.72 9.31 -12.74
CA GLY A 200 39.61 10.13 -13.94
C GLY A 200 40.40 9.60 -15.14
N SER A 201 41.23 8.56 -14.95
CA SER A 201 42.15 8.08 -15.97
C SER A 201 41.48 7.19 -17.02
N VAL A 202 42.11 7.12 -18.19
CA VAL A 202 41.66 6.27 -19.30
C VAL A 202 41.69 4.79 -18.91
N GLU A 203 42.66 4.37 -18.09
CA GLU A 203 42.80 3.00 -17.62
C GLU A 203 41.65 2.63 -16.68
N ALA A 204 41.27 3.52 -15.77
CA ALA A 204 40.09 3.32 -14.91
C ALA A 204 38.80 3.17 -15.73
N GLN A 205 38.59 4.07 -16.69
CA GLN A 205 37.46 4.02 -17.61
C GLN A 205 37.45 2.73 -18.46
N MET A 206 38.62 2.28 -18.92
CA MET A 206 38.77 0.99 -19.63
C MET A 206 38.35 -0.18 -18.74
N TYR A 207 38.79 -0.23 -17.47
CA TYR A 207 38.39 -1.30 -16.55
C TYR A 207 36.89 -1.27 -16.22
N LEU A 208 36.30 -0.08 -16.05
CA LEU A 208 34.85 0.06 -15.91
C LEU A 208 34.10 -0.39 -17.16
N TYR A 209 34.62 -0.12 -18.36
CA TYR A 209 34.04 -0.66 -19.58
C TYR A 209 34.14 -2.18 -19.65
N ALA A 210 35.31 -2.74 -19.33
CA ALA A 210 35.58 -4.18 -19.37
C ALA A 210 34.78 -4.97 -18.31
N ALA A 211 34.52 -4.39 -17.14
CA ALA A 211 33.74 -4.98 -16.04
C ALA A 211 32.22 -5.06 -16.33
N GLY A 212 31.81 -4.78 -17.57
CA GLY A 212 30.42 -4.55 -17.95
C GLY A 212 30.16 -3.06 -17.93
N PRO A 213 29.86 -2.44 -19.08
CA PRO A 213 30.04 -1.01 -19.29
C PRO A 213 29.28 -0.19 -18.26
N TYR A 214 30.03 0.35 -17.29
CA TYR A 214 29.48 1.23 -16.28
C TYR A 214 29.31 2.64 -16.83
N THR A 215 28.17 3.25 -16.55
CA THR A 215 27.94 4.67 -16.79
C THR A 215 27.49 5.39 -15.54
N SER A 216 27.85 6.66 -15.41
CA SER A 216 27.44 7.51 -14.30
C SER A 216 25.96 7.91 -14.44
N ARG A 217 25.29 7.99 -13.30
CA ARG A 217 23.91 8.45 -13.16
C ARG A 217 23.77 9.16 -11.81
N GLY A 218 24.08 10.46 -11.80
CA GLY A 218 24.20 11.22 -10.56
C GLY A 218 25.28 10.64 -9.64
N ASP A 219 24.92 10.35 -8.39
CA ASP A 219 25.82 9.76 -7.39
C ASP A 219 25.95 8.23 -7.46
N TRP A 220 25.47 7.62 -8.55
CA TRP A 220 25.49 6.17 -8.77
C TRP A 220 26.09 5.80 -10.13
N TYR A 221 26.53 4.55 -10.25
CA TYR A 221 27.04 3.93 -11.46
C TYR A 221 26.21 2.70 -11.80
N GLU A 222 25.79 2.58 -13.06
CA GLU A 222 25.00 1.45 -13.55
C GLU A 222 25.77 0.59 -14.54
N ASN A 223 25.72 -0.73 -14.35
CA ASN A 223 26.25 -1.69 -15.31
C ASN A 223 25.19 -1.97 -16.38
N ARG A 224 25.37 -1.42 -17.59
CA ARG A 224 24.39 -1.59 -18.68
C ARG A 224 24.23 -3.04 -19.13
N GLY A 225 25.25 -3.88 -18.92
CA GLY A 225 25.18 -5.29 -19.25
C GLY A 225 24.30 -6.12 -18.30
N LEU A 226 24.03 -5.61 -17.10
CA LEU A 226 23.23 -6.28 -16.07
C LEU A 226 21.86 -5.63 -15.84
N GLY A 227 21.47 -4.68 -16.71
CA GLY A 227 20.20 -3.96 -16.61
C GLY A 227 20.18 -2.76 -15.64
N GLY A 228 21.26 -2.53 -14.90
CA GLY A 228 21.47 -1.30 -14.12
C GLY A 228 20.42 -1.03 -13.04
N GLU A 229 20.08 0.25 -12.87
CA GLU A 229 19.09 0.74 -11.90
C GLU A 229 17.74 0.04 -12.07
N ARG A 230 17.22 0.02 -13.29
CA ARG A 230 15.87 -0.49 -13.59
C ARG A 230 15.69 -1.94 -13.15
N ALA A 231 16.66 -2.80 -13.45
CA ALA A 231 16.58 -4.20 -13.04
C ALA A 231 16.51 -4.36 -11.51
N MET A 232 17.20 -3.49 -10.76
CA MET A 232 17.20 -3.54 -9.28
C MET A 232 15.90 -2.98 -8.70
N LEU A 233 15.35 -1.91 -9.28
CA LEU A 233 14.04 -1.38 -8.88
C LEU A 233 12.93 -2.43 -9.11
N ASP A 234 12.90 -3.04 -10.30
CA ASP A 234 11.93 -4.05 -10.69
C ASP A 234 11.96 -5.30 -9.78
N ILE A 235 13.08 -5.59 -9.10
CA ILE A 235 13.17 -6.70 -8.14
C ILE A 235 12.42 -6.36 -6.85
N VAL A 236 12.63 -5.15 -6.32
CA VAL A 236 11.97 -4.70 -5.09
C VAL A 236 10.48 -4.51 -5.33
N ASP A 237 10.09 -3.92 -6.46
CA ASP A 237 8.69 -3.74 -6.82
C ASP A 237 7.96 -5.10 -6.90
N ARG A 238 8.55 -6.08 -7.61
CA ARG A 238 8.00 -7.45 -7.67
C ARG A 238 7.96 -8.15 -6.31
N ALA A 239 8.84 -7.81 -5.38
CA ALA A 239 8.76 -8.34 -4.03
C ALA A 239 7.50 -7.82 -3.33
N PHE A 240 7.26 -6.50 -3.38
CA PHE A 240 6.09 -5.87 -2.79
C PHE A 240 4.77 -6.22 -3.49
N GLU A 241 4.78 -6.47 -4.79
CA GLU A 241 3.62 -7.01 -5.53
C GLU A 241 3.21 -8.40 -5.03
N LYS A 242 4.19 -9.25 -4.68
CA LYS A 242 3.93 -10.60 -4.15
C LYS A 242 3.46 -10.57 -2.70
N SER A 243 4.03 -9.68 -1.90
CA SER A 243 3.65 -9.50 -0.51
C SER A 243 3.87 -8.05 -0.08
N PRO A 244 2.83 -7.38 0.48
CA PRO A 244 2.91 -5.99 0.91
C PRO A 244 3.86 -5.79 2.11
N VAL A 245 4.29 -6.88 2.74
CA VAL A 245 5.30 -6.89 3.82
C VAL A 245 6.52 -7.68 3.39
N GLN A 246 7.70 -7.18 3.72
CA GLN A 246 8.98 -7.81 3.39
C GLN A 246 9.90 -7.86 4.60
N THR A 247 10.69 -8.92 4.74
CA THR A 247 11.75 -8.96 5.77
C THR A 247 13.05 -8.39 5.21
N ASP A 248 13.91 -7.91 6.10
CA ASP A 248 15.26 -7.45 5.74
C ASP A 248 16.06 -8.56 5.01
N GLN A 249 15.95 -9.79 5.50
CA GLN A 249 16.58 -10.97 4.90
C GLN A 249 16.05 -11.24 3.48
N ALA A 250 14.73 -11.16 3.26
CA ALA A 250 14.14 -11.45 1.96
C ALA A 250 14.50 -10.41 0.89
N LEU A 251 14.45 -9.11 1.23
CA LEU A 251 14.86 -8.03 0.32
C LEU A 251 16.35 -8.12 0.01
N THR A 252 17.18 -8.33 1.04
CA THR A 252 18.63 -8.45 0.87
C THR A 252 18.99 -9.66 0.03
N ALA A 253 18.42 -10.84 0.30
CA ALA A 253 18.68 -12.04 -0.49
C ALA A 253 18.29 -11.83 -1.96
N SER A 254 17.10 -11.27 -2.23
CA SER A 254 16.62 -11.06 -3.60
C SER A 254 17.52 -10.12 -4.43
N LEU A 255 18.05 -9.06 -3.80
CA LEU A 255 18.97 -8.13 -4.47
C LEU A 255 20.38 -8.73 -4.62
N VAL A 256 20.86 -9.48 -3.63
CA VAL A 256 22.16 -10.16 -3.67
C VAL A 256 22.18 -11.26 -4.74
N ASP A 257 21.11 -12.05 -4.85
CA ASP A 257 20.96 -13.09 -5.88
C ASP A 257 20.94 -12.49 -7.29
N ALA A 258 20.49 -11.24 -7.42
CA ALA A 258 20.55 -10.48 -8.67
C ALA A 258 21.90 -9.77 -8.92
N GLY A 259 22.88 -9.98 -8.04
CA GLY A 259 24.25 -9.49 -8.18
C GLY A 259 24.55 -8.18 -7.46
N MET A 260 23.63 -7.61 -6.68
CA MET A 260 23.92 -6.43 -5.86
C MET A 260 24.84 -6.81 -4.68
N PRO A 261 25.97 -6.12 -4.44
CA PRO A 261 26.80 -6.42 -3.29
C PRO A 261 26.04 -6.16 -1.99
N ALA A 262 26.07 -7.10 -1.04
CA ALA A 262 25.33 -6.99 0.22
C ALA A 262 25.56 -5.65 0.98
N PRO A 263 26.77 -5.06 1.03
CA PRO A 263 26.98 -3.76 1.67
C PRO A 263 26.30 -2.57 0.98
N VAL A 264 25.84 -2.72 -0.27
CA VAL A 264 25.18 -1.67 -1.06
C VAL A 264 23.67 -1.66 -0.82
N VAL A 265 23.08 -2.82 -0.49
CA VAL A 265 21.63 -3.00 -0.35
C VAL A 265 20.98 -1.96 0.58
N PRO A 266 21.49 -1.69 1.81
CA PRO A 266 20.83 -0.74 2.71
C PRO A 266 20.78 0.68 2.12
N THR A 267 21.87 1.13 1.52
CA THR A 267 21.96 2.45 0.88
C THR A 267 21.04 2.54 -0.33
N PHE A 268 20.95 1.47 -1.12
CA PHE A 268 20.04 1.40 -2.27
C PHE A 268 18.58 1.52 -1.82
N LEU A 269 18.15 0.68 -0.87
CA LEU A 269 16.77 0.72 -0.36
C LEU A 269 16.40 2.08 0.22
N ALA A 270 17.30 2.69 1.00
CA ALA A 270 17.08 4.01 1.60
C ALA A 270 17.04 5.16 0.58
N THR A 271 17.72 5.02 -0.57
CA THR A 271 17.79 6.07 -1.59
C THR A 271 16.57 6.05 -2.50
N PHE A 272 16.12 4.85 -2.90
CA PHE A 272 15.12 4.71 -3.98
C PHE A 272 13.72 4.37 -3.48
N PHE A 273 13.57 3.95 -2.23
CA PHE A 273 12.27 3.54 -1.70
C PHE A 273 11.96 4.28 -0.40
N ASN A 274 10.70 4.70 -0.27
CA ASN A 274 10.18 5.18 1.00
C ASN A 274 9.66 3.99 1.80
N LEU A 275 10.55 3.27 2.47
CA LEU A 275 10.19 2.12 3.29
C LEU A 275 10.09 2.51 4.75
N ARG A 276 9.06 2.00 5.42
CA ARG A 276 8.96 2.10 6.88
C ARG A 276 9.04 0.72 7.50
N ARG A 277 9.87 0.62 8.54
CA ARG A 277 9.92 -0.57 9.37
C ARG A 277 8.83 -0.51 10.42
N LEU A 278 7.97 -1.52 10.44
CA LEU A 278 6.95 -1.73 11.46
C LEU A 278 7.16 -3.14 12.02
N ASN A 279 7.50 -3.25 13.31
CA ASN A 279 8.03 -4.47 13.92
C ASN A 279 9.27 -5.01 13.16
N GLU A 280 9.19 -6.23 12.65
CA GLU A 280 10.28 -6.94 11.96
C GLU A 280 10.13 -6.92 10.43
N VAL A 281 9.14 -6.20 9.91
CA VAL A 281 8.86 -6.12 8.47
C VAL A 281 8.95 -4.69 7.94
N TRP A 282 9.26 -4.60 6.66
CA TRP A 282 9.25 -3.41 5.84
C TRP A 282 7.96 -3.35 5.04
N VAL A 283 7.39 -2.16 4.97
CA VAL A 283 6.24 -1.82 4.12
C VAL A 283 6.57 -0.60 3.27
N GLN A 284 5.98 -0.51 2.09
CA GLN A 284 5.98 0.73 1.33
C GLN A 284 5.20 1.79 2.11
N TRP A 285 5.81 2.97 2.26
CA TRP A 285 5.30 4.04 3.09
C TRP A 285 4.91 5.23 2.24
N ASP A 286 3.69 5.23 1.73
CA ASP A 286 3.18 6.33 0.93
C ASP A 286 2.71 7.53 1.77
N THR A 287 2.26 8.58 1.08
CA THR A 287 1.89 9.87 1.68
C THR A 287 0.43 9.95 2.12
N THR A 288 -0.47 9.07 1.66
CA THR A 288 -1.88 9.16 2.03
C THR A 288 -2.22 8.31 3.26
N SER A 289 -3.16 8.81 4.07
CA SER A 289 -3.64 8.10 5.27
C SER A 289 -4.19 6.69 4.99
N ARG A 290 -4.72 6.48 3.78
CA ARG A 290 -5.27 5.21 3.34
C ARG A 290 -4.16 4.19 3.11
N GLU A 291 -3.15 4.52 2.31
CA GLU A 291 -2.01 3.63 2.05
C GLU A 291 -1.25 3.31 3.33
N GLN A 292 -1.08 4.30 4.22
CA GLN A 292 -0.44 4.09 5.51
C GLN A 292 -1.24 3.17 6.43
N ALA A 293 -2.56 3.34 6.51
CA ALA A 293 -3.41 2.46 7.31
C ALA A 293 -3.39 1.01 6.79
N GLU A 294 -3.39 0.84 5.47
CA GLU A 294 -3.26 -0.47 4.83
C GLU A 294 -1.90 -1.12 5.12
N ALA A 295 -0.81 -0.36 4.96
CA ALA A 295 0.54 -0.80 5.28
C ALA A 295 0.69 -1.21 6.76
N ILE A 296 0.12 -0.43 7.69
CA ILE A 296 0.09 -0.76 9.12
C ILE A 296 -0.63 -2.08 9.37
N LEU A 297 -1.82 -2.26 8.79
CA LEU A 297 -2.60 -3.49 8.99
C LEU A 297 -1.87 -4.71 8.41
N HIS A 298 -1.27 -4.59 7.22
CA HIS A 298 -0.44 -5.66 6.66
C HIS A 298 0.75 -6.00 7.57
N ALA A 299 1.46 -4.99 8.09
CA ALA A 299 2.60 -5.20 8.97
C ALA A 299 2.22 -5.86 10.31
N MET A 300 1.07 -5.52 10.87
CA MET A 300 0.61 -6.07 12.14
C MET A 300 -0.07 -7.43 12.00
N GLY A 301 -0.61 -7.75 10.82
CA GLY A 301 -1.21 -9.05 10.50
C GLY A 301 -2.46 -9.38 11.32
N LYS A 302 -3.11 -8.39 11.94
CA LYS A 302 -4.29 -8.56 12.77
C LYS A 302 -5.18 -7.30 12.76
N PRO A 303 -6.48 -7.41 13.08
CA PRO A 303 -7.33 -6.25 13.26
C PRO A 303 -6.79 -5.31 14.35
N MET A 304 -6.94 -4.01 14.17
CA MET A 304 -6.41 -2.98 15.08
C MET A 304 -7.42 -1.88 15.37
N THR A 305 -7.31 -1.23 16.53
CA THR A 305 -8.15 -0.08 16.82
C THR A 305 -7.76 1.13 15.96
N GLY A 306 -8.72 1.99 15.64
CA GLY A 306 -8.42 3.23 14.91
C GLY A 306 -7.40 4.11 15.64
N ALA A 307 -7.37 4.09 16.98
CA ALA A 307 -6.39 4.81 17.78
C ALA A 307 -4.98 4.22 17.64
N ASP A 308 -4.83 2.90 17.62
CA ASP A 308 -3.53 2.25 17.45
C ASP A 308 -2.98 2.44 16.03
N ILE A 309 -3.85 2.37 15.01
CA ILE A 309 -3.47 2.68 13.61
C ILE A 309 -3.03 4.16 13.52
N HIS A 310 -3.77 5.06 14.16
CA HIS A 310 -3.43 6.49 14.20
C HIS A 310 -2.08 6.74 14.87
N ALA A 311 -1.83 6.10 16.01
CA ALA A 311 -0.58 6.23 16.75
C ALA A 311 0.64 5.74 15.95
N LEU A 312 0.45 4.75 15.08
CA LEU A 312 1.50 4.27 14.18
C LEU A 312 1.66 5.12 12.92
N THR A 313 0.81 6.13 12.69
CA THR A 313 0.96 7.04 11.55
C THR A 313 1.87 8.22 11.90
N ASP A 314 3.05 8.34 11.28
CA ASP A 314 3.98 9.47 11.54
C ASP A 314 3.59 10.77 10.83
N SER A 315 2.58 10.75 9.96
CA SER A 315 2.19 11.91 9.15
C SER A 315 1.36 12.91 9.94
N ARG A 316 2.01 13.93 10.52
CA ARG A 316 1.34 15.18 10.90
C ARG A 316 0.91 15.88 9.59
N PRO A 317 -0.37 16.28 9.40
CA PRO A 317 -1.40 16.56 10.41
C PRO A 317 -2.62 15.61 10.34
N LEU A 318 -2.44 14.29 10.18
CA LEU A 318 -3.58 13.36 10.16
C LEU A 318 -4.27 13.35 11.53
N THR A 319 -5.55 13.74 11.57
CA THR A 319 -6.38 13.62 12.77
C THR A 319 -7.04 12.24 12.84
N LEU A 320 -7.34 11.76 14.06
CA LEU A 320 -8.06 10.51 14.27
C LEU A 320 -9.40 10.50 13.52
N ASP A 321 -10.15 11.61 13.54
CA ASP A 321 -11.43 11.72 12.81
C ASP A 321 -11.28 11.54 11.30
N THR A 322 -10.19 12.05 10.73
CA THR A 322 -9.91 11.89 9.30
C THR A 322 -9.57 10.44 8.99
N LEU A 323 -8.74 9.80 9.81
CA LEU A 323 -8.44 8.37 9.66
C LEU A 323 -9.71 7.52 9.81
N MET A 324 -10.53 7.78 10.82
CA MET A 324 -11.78 7.04 11.04
C MET A 324 -12.76 7.19 9.89
N ARG A 325 -12.79 8.34 9.23
CA ARG A 325 -13.53 8.54 7.98
C ARG A 325 -12.94 7.71 6.84
N THR A 326 -11.61 7.74 6.65
CA THR A 326 -10.95 6.91 5.64
C THR A 326 -11.26 5.43 5.83
N LEU A 327 -11.08 4.91 7.05
CA LEU A 327 -11.37 3.52 7.40
C LEU A 327 -12.84 3.14 7.13
N SER A 328 -13.79 4.06 7.34
CA SER A 328 -15.21 3.78 7.15
C SER A 328 -15.69 3.89 5.70
N THR A 329 -15.06 4.72 4.88
CA THR A 329 -15.50 4.96 3.50
C THR A 329 -14.73 4.19 2.44
N ASP A 330 -13.49 3.80 2.73
CA ASP A 330 -12.65 3.08 1.78
C ASP A 330 -12.94 1.58 1.78
N GLU A 331 -13.14 1.02 0.60
CA GLU A 331 -13.55 -0.38 0.41
C GLU A 331 -12.51 -1.39 0.87
N ARG A 332 -11.24 -1.01 0.99
CA ARG A 332 -10.16 -1.91 1.43
C ARG A 332 -10.29 -2.31 2.89
N PHE A 333 -10.95 -1.48 3.69
CA PHE A 333 -11.11 -1.73 5.11
C PHE A 333 -12.49 -2.32 5.40
N VAL A 334 -12.53 -3.12 6.47
CA VAL A 334 -13.76 -3.63 7.04
C VAL A 334 -13.70 -3.44 8.55
N ARG A 335 -14.82 -3.08 9.15
CA ARG A 335 -14.93 -2.99 10.60
C ARG A 335 -15.00 -4.43 11.14
N ALA A 336 -13.98 -4.85 11.87
CA ALA A 336 -13.87 -6.22 12.39
C ALA A 336 -14.50 -6.37 13.77
N SER A 337 -14.61 -5.27 14.53
CA SER A 337 -15.28 -5.24 15.83
C SER A 337 -15.88 -3.86 16.13
N ARG A 338 -16.31 -3.63 17.37
CA ARG A 338 -16.82 -2.32 17.77
C ARG A 338 -15.76 -1.22 17.67
N THR A 339 -14.48 -1.52 17.87
CA THR A 339 -13.40 -0.52 17.81
C THR A 339 -12.30 -0.86 16.82
N THR A 340 -12.25 -2.09 16.28
CA THR A 340 -11.17 -2.54 15.40
C THR A 340 -11.56 -2.57 13.93
N TRP A 341 -10.53 -2.40 13.10
CA TRP A 341 -10.56 -2.42 11.64
C TRP A 341 -9.58 -3.45 11.12
N ALA A 342 -9.94 -4.08 10.01
CA ALA A 342 -9.14 -5.08 9.32
C ALA A 342 -9.13 -4.79 7.83
N LEU A 343 -8.28 -5.51 7.09
CA LEU A 343 -8.32 -5.50 5.64
C LEU A 343 -9.42 -6.44 5.14
N ARG A 344 -10.24 -5.96 4.21
CA ARG A 344 -11.31 -6.74 3.60
C ARG A 344 -10.77 -7.98 2.87
N ALA A 345 -9.58 -7.87 2.28
CA ALA A 345 -8.88 -8.97 1.62
C ALA A 345 -8.61 -10.18 2.54
N TRP A 346 -8.64 -10.00 3.86
CA TRP A 346 -8.48 -11.09 4.83
C TRP A 346 -9.75 -11.94 5.00
N GLY A 347 -10.87 -11.55 4.39
CA GLY A 347 -12.13 -12.30 4.49
C GLY A 347 -12.78 -12.24 5.88
N VAL A 348 -12.51 -11.18 6.66
CA VAL A 348 -13.14 -10.96 7.97
C VAL A 348 -14.57 -10.48 7.78
N ASP A 349 -15.50 -11.09 8.53
CA ASP A 349 -16.90 -10.68 8.55
C ASP A 349 -17.07 -9.24 9.08
N GLU A 350 -17.94 -8.47 8.43
CA GLU A 350 -18.21 -7.10 8.82
C GLU A 350 -19.03 -7.03 10.11
N TYR A 351 -18.47 -6.39 11.13
CA TYR A 351 -19.19 -6.02 12.34
C TYR A 351 -20.14 -4.85 12.06
N ARG A 352 -21.44 -5.12 12.17
CA ARG A 352 -22.51 -4.12 12.03
C ARG A 352 -23.02 -3.60 13.38
N SER A 353 -23.45 -4.51 14.24
CA SER A 353 -23.96 -4.20 15.58
C SER A 353 -23.90 -5.44 16.47
N VAL A 354 -24.06 -5.26 17.79
CA VAL A 354 -24.20 -6.39 18.72
C VAL A 354 -25.46 -7.19 18.44
N ALA A 355 -26.56 -6.54 18.03
CA ALA A 355 -27.80 -7.24 17.65
C ALA A 355 -27.60 -8.12 16.42
N ASP A 356 -26.90 -7.63 15.40
CA ASP A 356 -26.57 -8.40 14.20
C ASP A 356 -25.69 -9.61 14.53
N GLU A 357 -24.70 -9.44 15.42
CA GLU A 357 -23.83 -10.51 15.89
C GLU A 357 -24.58 -11.61 16.67
N ILE A 358 -25.53 -11.21 17.54
CA ILE A 358 -26.45 -12.14 18.22
C ILE A 358 -27.29 -12.89 17.19
N GLY A 359 -27.89 -12.16 16.24
CA GLY A 359 -28.70 -12.71 15.17
C GLY A 359 -27.95 -13.76 14.35
N ARG A 360 -26.71 -13.48 13.94
CA ARG A 360 -25.86 -14.42 13.19
C ARG A 360 -25.60 -15.72 13.95
N ARG A 361 -25.35 -15.67 15.27
CA ARG A 361 -25.19 -16.88 16.10
C ARG A 361 -26.47 -17.70 16.19
N ILE A 362 -27.61 -17.03 16.33
CA ILE A 362 -28.92 -17.68 16.33
C ILE A 362 -29.14 -18.39 14.98
N ASP A 363 -28.87 -17.70 13.87
CA ASP A 363 -29.07 -18.23 12.52
C ASP A 363 -28.12 -19.42 12.25
N ALA A 364 -26.84 -19.30 12.64
CA ALA A 364 -25.85 -20.36 12.52
C ALA A 364 -26.19 -21.62 13.35
N ALA A 365 -26.88 -21.45 14.47
CA ALA A 365 -27.36 -22.54 15.33
C ALA A 365 -28.71 -23.15 14.85
N GLY A 366 -29.23 -22.75 13.69
CA GLY A 366 -30.50 -23.26 13.16
C GLY A 366 -31.74 -22.55 13.71
N GLY A 367 -31.59 -21.33 14.25
CA GLY A 367 -32.69 -20.42 14.63
C GLY A 367 -33.01 -20.34 16.12
N ILE A 368 -32.44 -21.21 16.96
CA ILE A 368 -32.57 -21.17 18.42
C ILE A 368 -31.28 -21.67 19.09
N VAL A 369 -30.85 -21.01 20.16
CA VAL A 369 -29.57 -21.30 20.82
C VAL A 369 -29.61 -20.95 22.31
N ARG A 370 -28.76 -21.56 23.14
CA ARG A 370 -28.68 -21.17 24.56
C ARG A 370 -28.08 -19.77 24.67
N THR A 371 -28.67 -18.96 25.54
CA THR A 371 -28.20 -17.59 25.82
C THR A 371 -26.75 -17.57 26.30
N ALA A 372 -26.35 -18.55 27.12
CA ALA A 372 -24.98 -18.69 27.60
C ALA A 372 -23.97 -18.93 26.47
N ASP A 373 -24.35 -19.72 25.45
CA ASP A 373 -23.48 -20.01 24.30
C ASP A 373 -23.30 -18.75 23.44
N VAL A 374 -24.38 -18.01 23.15
CA VAL A 374 -24.30 -16.73 22.42
C VAL A 374 -23.39 -15.73 23.13
N VAL A 375 -23.54 -15.59 24.45
CA VAL A 375 -22.70 -14.68 25.24
C VAL A 375 -21.24 -15.12 25.17
N SER A 376 -20.95 -16.40 25.42
CA SER A 376 -19.58 -16.95 25.38
C SER A 376 -18.93 -16.73 24.01
N ASP A 377 -19.63 -17.04 22.93
CA ASP A 377 -19.11 -16.91 21.57
C ASP A 377 -18.82 -15.45 21.23
N ILE A 378 -19.73 -14.51 21.56
CA ILE A 378 -19.51 -13.08 21.30
C ILE A 378 -18.29 -12.57 22.06
N LEU A 379 -18.15 -12.90 23.35
CA LEU A 379 -17.01 -12.44 24.16
C LEU A 379 -15.68 -13.01 23.67
N THR A 380 -15.71 -14.23 23.11
CA THR A 380 -14.52 -14.87 22.54
C THR A 380 -14.11 -14.22 21.21
N THR A 381 -15.08 -13.91 20.34
CA THR A 381 -14.80 -13.34 19.01
C THR A 381 -14.63 -11.82 19.01
N LEU A 382 -15.30 -11.11 19.93
CA LEU A 382 -15.35 -9.66 20.03
C LEU A 382 -14.95 -9.21 21.45
N PRO A 383 -13.64 -9.24 21.77
CA PRO A 383 -13.15 -8.96 23.12
C PRO A 383 -13.41 -7.51 23.59
N ASP A 384 -13.80 -6.61 22.68
CA ASP A 384 -14.15 -5.21 22.95
C ASP A 384 -15.65 -4.98 23.22
N VAL A 385 -16.44 -6.05 23.30
CA VAL A 385 -17.85 -6.06 23.69
C VAL A 385 -17.96 -6.59 25.12
N ALA A 386 -18.59 -5.81 26.00
CA ALA A 386 -18.83 -6.23 27.38
C ALA A 386 -20.04 -7.17 27.47
N GLU A 387 -20.00 -8.14 28.38
CA GLU A 387 -21.11 -9.07 28.63
C GLU A 387 -22.43 -8.34 28.93
N SER A 388 -22.36 -7.28 29.74
CA SER A 388 -23.52 -6.44 30.06
C SER A 388 -24.16 -5.83 28.81
N THR A 389 -23.36 -5.50 27.79
CA THR A 389 -23.87 -5.00 26.51
C THR A 389 -24.62 -6.12 25.77
N VAL A 390 -24.04 -7.32 25.68
CA VAL A 390 -24.71 -8.47 25.05
C VAL A 390 -26.05 -8.75 25.73
N ARG A 391 -26.08 -8.77 27.07
CA ARG A 391 -27.31 -8.98 27.85
C ARG A 391 -28.37 -7.91 27.60
N VAL A 392 -27.96 -6.64 27.50
CA VAL A 392 -28.86 -5.53 27.16
C VAL A 392 -29.47 -5.71 25.76
N TYR A 393 -28.68 -6.13 24.77
CA TYR A 393 -29.19 -6.39 23.42
C TYR A 393 -30.05 -7.66 23.33
N LEU A 394 -29.74 -8.72 24.09
CA LEU A 394 -30.58 -9.90 24.21
C LEU A 394 -31.97 -9.58 24.78
N ALA A 395 -32.06 -8.55 25.63
CA ALA A 395 -33.32 -8.05 26.18
C ALA A 395 -34.07 -7.08 25.22
N SER A 396 -33.52 -6.79 24.04
CA SER A 396 -34.21 -5.99 23.03
C SER A 396 -35.41 -6.73 22.45
N LEU A 397 -36.29 -6.00 21.74
CA LEU A 397 -37.48 -6.58 21.13
C LEU A 397 -37.16 -7.44 19.90
N ALA A 398 -35.93 -7.44 19.40
CA ALA A 398 -35.53 -8.29 18.27
C ALA A 398 -35.49 -9.78 18.61
N PHE A 399 -35.45 -10.12 19.90
CA PHE A 399 -35.27 -11.49 20.37
C PHE A 399 -36.39 -11.91 21.31
N VAL A 400 -36.60 -13.23 21.38
CA VAL A 400 -37.45 -13.89 22.38
C VAL A 400 -36.53 -14.79 23.21
N VAL A 401 -36.47 -14.51 24.51
CA VAL A 401 -35.64 -15.24 25.47
C VAL A 401 -36.55 -16.01 26.42
N GLU A 402 -36.49 -17.34 26.37
CA GLU A 402 -37.34 -18.24 27.16
C GLU A 402 -36.53 -19.46 27.60
N ASN A 403 -36.68 -19.87 28.86
CA ASN A 403 -36.05 -21.07 29.43
C ASN A 403 -34.53 -21.18 29.16
N GLY A 404 -33.82 -20.05 29.21
CA GLY A 404 -32.38 -19.98 28.98
C GLY A 404 -31.95 -20.05 27.50
N THR A 405 -32.90 -20.11 26.57
CA THR A 405 -32.67 -20.08 25.11
C THR A 405 -33.09 -18.77 24.50
N VAL A 406 -32.55 -18.44 23.34
CA VAL A 406 -32.88 -17.24 22.57
C VAL A 406 -33.11 -17.61 21.10
N ARG A 407 -34.12 -16.97 20.51
CA ARG A 407 -34.42 -17.00 19.08
C ARG A 407 -34.74 -15.59 18.58
N ARG A 408 -34.69 -15.38 17.25
CA ARG A 408 -35.22 -14.16 16.64
C ARG A 408 -36.73 -14.08 16.88
N ARG A 409 -37.20 -12.86 17.08
CA ARG A 409 -38.63 -12.55 17.07
C ARG A 409 -39.19 -12.78 15.66
N ARG A 410 -40.36 -13.38 15.58
CA ARG A 410 -41.18 -13.58 14.39
C ARG A 410 -42.32 -12.57 14.36
N ASP A 411 -42.91 -12.38 13.20
CA ASP A 411 -44.00 -11.39 13.01
C ASP A 411 -45.27 -11.74 13.80
N ASP A 412 -45.48 -13.01 14.12
CA ASP A 412 -46.61 -13.51 14.92
C ASP A 412 -46.37 -13.44 16.43
N ASP A 413 -45.15 -13.12 16.88
CA ASP A 413 -44.87 -13.00 18.31
C ASP A 413 -45.53 -11.73 18.90
N PRO A 414 -46.17 -11.83 20.08
CA PRO A 414 -46.80 -10.68 20.70
C PRO A 414 -45.76 -9.62 21.08
N LEU A 415 -46.00 -8.38 20.65
CA LEU A 415 -45.24 -7.21 21.07
C LEU A 415 -45.78 -6.68 22.41
N PRO A 416 -44.92 -6.04 23.24
CA PRO A 416 -45.39 -5.43 24.47
C PRO A 416 -46.49 -4.41 24.22
N THR A 417 -47.52 -4.41 25.08
CA THR A 417 -48.56 -3.39 25.05
C THR A 417 -47.96 -2.02 25.32
N GLN A 418 -48.30 -1.04 24.49
CA GLN A 418 -47.73 0.29 24.61
C GLN A 418 -48.48 1.12 25.65
N PRO A 419 -47.76 1.76 26.59
CA PRO A 419 -48.40 2.61 27.57
C PRO A 419 -49.00 3.83 26.88
N HIS A 420 -50.10 4.34 27.44
CA HIS A 420 -50.74 5.55 26.94
C HIS A 420 -49.78 6.75 27.05
N TRP A 421 -49.81 7.66 26.07
CA TRP A 421 -48.83 8.75 25.95
C TRP A 421 -48.79 9.69 27.15
N ASN A 422 -49.89 9.81 27.90
CA ASN A 422 -49.96 10.68 29.08
C ASN A 422 -49.11 10.17 30.26
N THR A 423 -48.66 8.91 30.21
CA THR A 423 -47.72 8.33 31.16
C THR A 423 -46.27 8.79 30.92
N ALA A 424 -45.96 9.31 29.73
CA ALA A 424 -44.64 9.86 29.44
C ALA A 424 -44.49 11.27 30.00
N ARG A 425 -43.44 11.47 30.79
CA ARG A 425 -43.03 12.79 31.29
C ARG A 425 -42.87 13.78 30.13
N GLY A 426 -43.31 15.04 30.34
CA GLY A 426 -43.18 16.10 29.34
C GLY A 426 -44.00 15.89 28.06
N THR A 427 -44.91 14.90 28.03
CA THR A 427 -45.78 14.64 26.88
C THR A 427 -47.20 15.14 27.16
N PHE A 428 -47.76 15.88 26.19
CA PHE A 428 -49.07 16.52 26.27
C PHE A 428 -49.78 16.47 24.92
N LYS A 429 -51.11 16.57 24.92
CA LYS A 429 -51.93 16.65 23.71
C LYS A 429 -52.57 18.03 23.56
N HIS A 430 -52.63 18.53 22.33
CA HIS A 430 -53.41 19.71 21.98
C HIS A 430 -54.05 19.55 20.60
N GLY A 431 -55.37 19.34 20.54
CA GLY A 431 -56.04 18.99 19.29
C GLY A 431 -55.46 17.70 18.70
N ASN A 432 -54.99 17.77 17.45
CA ASN A 432 -54.34 16.65 16.75
C ASN A 432 -52.82 16.60 16.96
N THR A 433 -52.28 17.47 17.82
CA THR A 433 -50.85 17.54 18.08
C THR A 433 -50.47 16.82 19.37
N ILE A 434 -49.36 16.08 19.30
CA ILE A 434 -48.62 15.60 20.47
C ILE A 434 -47.42 16.50 20.68
N ARG A 435 -47.26 16.95 21.92
CA ARG A 435 -46.26 17.93 22.34
C ARG A 435 -45.31 17.23 23.29
N LEU A 436 -44.04 17.13 22.91
CA LEU A 436 -42.99 16.50 23.70
C LEU A 436 -41.97 17.57 24.12
N ALA A 437 -41.93 17.87 25.41
CA ALA A 437 -41.00 18.82 26.01
C ALA A 437 -39.71 18.10 26.41
N LEU A 438 -38.58 18.50 25.81
CA LEU A 438 -37.26 17.95 26.08
C LEU A 438 -36.31 19.05 26.55
N PRO A 439 -35.45 18.80 27.54
CA PRO A 439 -34.40 19.74 27.89
C PRO A 439 -33.38 19.85 26.74
N VAL A 440 -32.90 21.06 26.47
CA VAL A 440 -31.81 21.28 25.53
C VAL A 440 -30.50 20.92 26.21
N THR A 441 -29.89 19.82 25.76
CA THR A 441 -28.64 19.29 26.30
C THR A 441 -27.46 19.50 25.34
N GLY A 442 -26.23 19.35 25.84
CA GLY A 442 -25.04 19.35 24.98
C GLY A 442 -25.08 18.26 23.90
N GLU A 443 -25.71 17.12 24.17
CA GLU A 443 -25.90 16.03 23.20
C GLU A 443 -26.83 16.43 22.06
N MET A 444 -27.98 17.04 22.37
CA MET A 444 -28.89 17.60 21.37
C MET A 444 -28.15 18.62 20.49
N MET A 445 -27.30 19.45 21.09
CA MET A 445 -26.55 20.49 20.36
C MET A 445 -25.34 19.95 19.58
N ARG A 446 -24.83 18.75 19.89
CA ARG A 446 -23.87 18.02 19.04
C ARG A 446 -24.54 17.48 17.78
N GLY A 447 -25.84 17.18 17.84
CA GLY A 447 -26.63 16.74 16.70
C GLY A 447 -26.87 15.24 16.61
N SER A 448 -26.67 14.51 17.71
CA SER A 448 -27.11 13.11 17.82
C SER A 448 -28.64 13.01 17.80
N GLY A 449 -29.16 11.84 17.44
CA GLY A 449 -30.55 11.48 17.74
C GLY A 449 -30.79 11.40 19.25
N LEU A 450 -32.05 11.47 19.66
CA LEU A 450 -32.44 11.45 21.08
C LEU A 450 -33.30 10.22 21.37
N ALA A 451 -33.04 9.52 22.47
CA ALA A 451 -33.95 8.52 22.99
C ALA A 451 -35.21 9.20 23.55
N ILE A 452 -36.39 8.63 23.30
CA ILE A 452 -37.67 9.10 23.84
C ILE A 452 -38.39 7.95 24.55
N LEU A 453 -39.32 8.30 25.44
CA LEU A 453 -40.10 7.29 26.15
C LEU A 453 -41.04 6.55 25.19
N ALA A 454 -41.23 5.25 25.42
CA ALA A 454 -42.19 4.38 24.75
C ALA A 454 -43.58 5.03 24.55
N ALA A 455 -44.14 5.58 25.62
CA ALA A 455 -45.43 6.25 25.60
C ALA A 455 -45.44 7.50 24.69
N ALA A 456 -44.35 8.27 24.64
CA ALA A 456 -44.27 9.44 23.77
C ALA A 456 -44.23 9.04 22.29
N ALA A 457 -43.48 7.99 21.95
CA ALA A 457 -43.43 7.42 20.60
C ALA A 457 -44.80 6.87 20.17
N ALA A 458 -45.47 6.12 21.06
CA ALA A 458 -46.82 5.62 20.82
C ALA A 458 -47.82 6.77 20.59
N GLY A 459 -47.69 7.88 21.33
CA GLY A 459 -48.50 9.08 21.14
C GLY A 459 -48.40 9.65 19.73
N VAL A 460 -47.20 9.67 19.13
CA VAL A 460 -47.01 10.14 17.75
C VAL A 460 -47.31 9.06 16.70
N GLY A 461 -47.83 7.90 17.12
CA GLY A 461 -48.22 6.78 16.26
C GLY A 461 -47.04 5.93 15.79
N VAL A 462 -46.00 5.79 16.60
CA VAL A 462 -44.86 4.89 16.33
C VAL A 462 -44.85 3.76 17.35
N HIS A 463 -44.95 2.53 16.85
CA HIS A 463 -44.89 1.30 17.63
C HIS A 463 -43.58 0.53 17.37
N PRO A 464 -43.24 -0.50 18.17
CA PRO A 464 -42.05 -1.32 17.91
C PRO A 464 -41.99 -1.84 16.47
N GLY A 465 -40.80 -1.76 15.86
CA GLY A 465 -40.55 -2.13 14.46
C GLY A 465 -40.88 -1.02 13.45
N GLN A 466 -41.56 0.05 13.87
CA GLN A 466 -42.03 1.09 12.96
C GLN A 466 -41.13 2.32 12.95
N ARG A 467 -41.27 3.09 11.88
CA ARG A 467 -40.72 4.45 11.75
C ARG A 467 -41.77 5.37 11.18
N ARG A 468 -41.75 6.64 11.60
CA ARG A 468 -42.59 7.68 11.05
C ARG A 468 -41.80 8.95 10.90
N SER A 469 -41.89 9.55 9.72
CA SER A 469 -41.23 10.80 9.43
C SER A 469 -42.16 11.98 9.48
N PHE A 470 -41.62 13.13 9.89
CA PHE A 470 -42.34 14.38 10.06
C PHE A 470 -41.63 15.50 9.30
N ALA A 471 -42.36 16.18 8.43
CA ALA A 471 -41.83 17.32 7.68
C ALA A 471 -41.65 18.54 8.60
N THR A 472 -40.51 19.21 8.48
CA THR A 472 -40.25 20.52 9.11
C THR A 472 -39.96 21.56 8.03
N ALA A 473 -39.79 22.83 8.41
CA ALA A 473 -39.48 23.90 7.46
C ALA A 473 -38.22 23.64 6.61
N ASN A 474 -37.21 22.94 7.14
CA ASN A 474 -35.89 22.84 6.50
C ASN A 474 -35.43 21.39 6.24
N ARG A 475 -35.97 20.39 6.97
CA ARG A 475 -35.60 18.97 6.81
C ARG A 475 -36.64 18.03 7.42
N GLU A 476 -36.71 16.80 6.95
CA GLU A 476 -37.50 15.76 7.60
C GLU A 476 -36.83 15.27 8.91
N VAL A 477 -37.64 15.00 9.93
CA VAL A 477 -37.22 14.38 11.19
C VAL A 477 -38.00 13.07 11.39
N THR A 478 -37.27 11.97 11.58
CA THR A 478 -37.86 10.64 11.76
C THR A 478 -37.90 10.25 13.23
N VAL A 479 -39.03 9.71 13.68
CA VAL A 479 -39.16 8.95 14.93
C VAL A 479 -39.16 7.47 14.56
N ALA A 480 -38.27 6.69 15.15
CA ALA A 480 -38.13 5.27 14.85
C ALA A 480 -38.08 4.43 16.12
N TRP A 481 -38.62 3.22 16.05
CA TRP A 481 -38.52 2.24 17.12
C TRP A 481 -37.98 0.91 16.59
N PRO A 482 -36.68 0.81 16.28
CA PRO A 482 -36.08 -0.45 15.84
C PRO A 482 -36.25 -1.53 16.92
N LEU A 483 -36.60 -2.75 16.54
CA LEU A 483 -36.72 -3.87 17.48
C LEU A 483 -35.37 -4.19 18.14
N GLU A 484 -34.29 -4.01 17.41
CA GLU A 484 -32.91 -4.23 17.86
C GLU A 484 -32.40 -3.15 18.83
N SER A 485 -33.13 -2.04 18.99
CA SER A 485 -32.72 -0.93 19.87
C SER A 485 -32.98 -1.31 21.33
N PRO A 486 -31.94 -1.43 22.18
CA PRO A 486 -32.15 -1.70 23.60
C PRO A 486 -32.73 -0.49 24.35
N ASN A 487 -32.54 0.72 23.82
CA ASN A 487 -33.00 1.96 24.44
C ASN A 487 -34.42 2.35 24.00
N GLY A 488 -35.09 1.50 23.22
CA GLY A 488 -36.43 1.76 22.71
C GLY A 488 -36.46 2.81 21.58
N PRO A 489 -37.52 3.62 21.51
CA PRO A 489 -37.72 4.55 20.42
C PRO A 489 -36.78 5.76 20.49
N ASN A 490 -36.41 6.25 19.32
CA ASN A 490 -35.57 7.43 19.15
C ASN A 490 -36.15 8.40 18.13
N ILE A 491 -35.67 9.63 18.20
CA ILE A 491 -35.92 10.68 17.21
C ILE A 491 -34.60 11.11 16.59
N GLY A 492 -34.62 11.39 15.29
CA GLY A 492 -33.50 11.97 14.56
C GLY A 492 -33.07 13.33 15.13
N SER A 493 -31.94 13.83 14.63
CA SER A 493 -31.35 15.08 15.11
C SER A 493 -32.33 16.27 15.03
N VAL A 494 -32.62 16.88 16.17
CA VAL A 494 -33.42 18.11 16.27
C VAL A 494 -32.56 19.37 16.44
N ARG A 495 -31.23 19.25 16.26
CA ARG A 495 -30.27 20.35 16.42
C ARG A 495 -30.62 21.57 15.56
N ALA A 496 -30.98 21.35 14.31
CA ALA A 496 -31.33 22.43 13.39
C ALA A 496 -32.57 23.21 13.89
N LEU A 497 -33.55 22.51 14.47
CA LEU A 497 -34.76 23.10 15.03
C LEU A 497 -34.47 23.85 16.34
N ALA A 498 -33.59 23.31 17.20
CA ALA A 498 -33.14 24.00 18.39
C ALA A 498 -32.43 25.32 18.03
N LYS A 499 -31.54 25.28 17.03
CA LYS A 499 -30.82 26.46 16.52
C LYS A 499 -31.75 27.50 15.89
N SER A 500 -32.78 27.10 15.14
CA SER A 500 -33.71 28.06 14.52
C SER A 500 -34.55 28.85 15.53
N HIS A 501 -34.52 28.48 16.81
CA HIS A 501 -35.17 29.20 17.90
C HIS A 501 -34.17 29.80 18.91
N ASP A 502 -32.88 29.85 18.57
CA ASP A 502 -31.80 30.32 19.45
C ASP A 502 -31.79 29.65 20.83
N ALA A 503 -32.17 28.36 20.88
CA ALA A 503 -32.28 27.62 22.12
C ALA A 503 -30.89 27.35 22.74
N GLN A 504 -30.76 27.62 24.03
CA GLN A 504 -29.53 27.45 24.80
C GLN A 504 -29.60 26.20 25.69
N ILE A 505 -28.44 25.69 26.11
CA ILE A 505 -28.39 24.60 27.09
C ILE A 505 -29.14 25.04 28.36
N GLY A 506 -30.05 24.19 28.84
CA GLY A 506 -30.91 24.48 29.99
C GLY A 506 -32.32 24.99 29.62
N ASP A 507 -32.54 25.45 28.39
CA ASP A 507 -33.89 25.73 27.90
C ASP A 507 -34.68 24.42 27.71
N THR A 508 -36.00 24.54 27.55
CA THR A 508 -36.85 23.42 27.11
C THR A 508 -37.28 23.63 25.66
N LEU A 509 -37.05 22.62 24.82
CA LEU A 509 -37.55 22.57 23.45
C LEU A 509 -38.81 21.70 23.41
N VAL A 510 -39.94 22.31 23.05
CA VAL A 510 -41.20 21.59 22.82
C VAL A 510 -41.29 21.20 21.36
N LEU A 511 -41.22 19.90 21.09
CA LEU A 511 -41.48 19.30 19.79
C LEU A 511 -42.99 19.10 19.62
N ILE A 512 -43.58 19.67 18.58
CA ILE A 512 -45.02 19.69 18.35
C ILE A 512 -45.30 18.90 17.07
N PHE A 513 -45.70 17.64 17.24
CA PHE A 513 -46.02 16.71 16.18
C PHE A 513 -47.49 16.82 15.81
N ASP A 514 -47.81 17.27 14.60
CA ASP A 514 -49.14 17.09 14.03
C ASP A 514 -49.26 15.67 13.47
N THR A 515 -49.98 14.82 14.19
CA THR A 515 -50.11 13.39 13.86
C THR A 515 -51.03 13.14 12.66
N THR A 516 -51.80 14.14 12.21
CA THR A 516 -52.64 14.02 11.01
C THR A 516 -51.86 14.47 9.78
N LYS A 517 -51.16 15.61 9.88
CA LYS A 517 -50.41 16.20 8.76
C LYS A 517 -48.99 15.65 8.60
N ALA A 518 -48.52 14.86 9.57
CA ALA A 518 -47.14 14.40 9.64
C ALA A 518 -46.13 15.57 9.55
N THR A 519 -46.40 16.65 10.29
CA THR A 519 -45.49 17.79 10.39
C THR A 519 -44.96 17.94 11.82
N LEU A 520 -43.75 18.46 11.93
CA LEU A 520 -43.11 18.79 13.20
C LEU A 520 -42.75 20.28 13.21
N THR A 521 -43.28 20.98 14.22
CA THR A 521 -42.89 22.35 14.56
C THR A 521 -42.30 22.39 15.96
N THR A 522 -41.58 23.45 16.28
CA THR A 522 -40.90 23.56 17.57
C THR A 522 -41.18 24.86 18.26
N ARG A 523 -41.05 24.86 19.59
CA ARG A 523 -41.09 26.06 20.40
C ARG A 523 -40.08 25.98 21.52
N ARG A 524 -39.30 27.05 21.67
CA ARG A 524 -38.41 27.25 22.81
C ARG A 524 -39.18 27.77 24.03
N ILE A 525 -38.83 27.26 25.20
CA ILE A 525 -39.21 27.79 26.52
C ILE A 525 -37.90 28.17 27.22
N PRO A 526 -37.64 29.48 27.44
CA PRO A 526 -36.44 29.93 28.14
C PRO A 526 -36.34 29.38 29.56
N VAL A 527 -35.13 29.07 30.00
CA VAL A 527 -34.84 28.78 31.40
C VAL A 527 -35.35 29.93 32.29
N GLY A 528 -36.02 29.60 33.39
CA GLY A 528 -36.66 30.57 34.29
C GLY A 528 -38.12 30.91 33.96
N THR A 529 -38.68 30.40 32.85
CA THR A 529 -40.13 30.49 32.62
C THR A 529 -40.88 29.70 33.69
N ALA A 530 -41.69 30.38 34.50
CA ALA A 530 -42.40 29.78 35.64
C ALA A 530 -43.92 29.94 35.52
N ASP A 531 -44.63 29.27 36.43
CA ASP A 531 -46.08 29.39 36.67
C ASP A 531 -46.97 29.28 35.41
N GLU A 532 -47.99 30.14 35.29
CA GLU A 532 -48.97 30.05 34.20
C GLU A 532 -48.36 30.16 32.78
N PRO A 533 -47.38 31.06 32.51
CA PRO A 533 -46.67 31.09 31.22
C PRO A 533 -46.04 29.75 30.83
N LEU A 534 -45.45 29.03 31.79
CA LEU A 534 -44.89 27.70 31.52
C LEU A 534 -45.99 26.72 31.06
N LEU A 535 -47.13 26.70 31.74
CA LEU A 535 -48.27 25.86 31.37
C LEU A 535 -48.84 26.23 29.99
N GLN A 536 -48.96 27.52 29.68
CA GLN A 536 -49.41 27.98 28.35
C GLN A 536 -48.48 27.47 27.24
N LEU A 537 -47.16 27.51 27.47
CA LEU A 537 -46.16 27.10 26.49
C LEU A 537 -46.07 25.57 26.33
N LEU A 538 -46.17 24.81 27.42
CA LEU A 538 -46.16 23.35 27.37
C LEU A 538 -47.40 22.78 26.68
N PHE A 539 -48.59 23.26 27.07
CA PHE A 539 -49.86 22.72 26.58
C PHE A 539 -50.39 23.40 25.30
N GLY A 540 -49.80 24.51 24.86
CA GLY A 540 -50.29 25.25 23.70
C GLY A 540 -51.59 26.02 23.97
N LEU A 541 -51.81 26.45 25.21
CA LEU A 541 -53.07 27.07 25.65
C LEU A 541 -52.96 28.59 25.73
N LYS A 542 -54.04 29.30 25.40
CA LYS A 542 -54.17 30.75 25.64
C LYS A 542 -54.59 31.08 27.07
N LYS A 543 -55.45 30.25 27.66
CA LYS A 543 -55.93 30.38 29.05
C LYS A 543 -55.78 29.03 29.73
N VAL A 544 -55.14 29.01 30.90
CA VAL A 544 -54.89 27.77 31.64
C VAL A 544 -55.97 27.58 32.70
N THR A 545 -56.69 26.48 32.61
CA THR A 545 -57.63 25.97 33.63
C THR A 545 -57.32 24.52 33.93
N LEU A 546 -57.72 24.02 35.10
CA LEU A 546 -57.55 22.60 35.45
C LEU A 546 -58.19 21.68 34.40
N GLY A 547 -59.36 22.05 33.87
CA GLY A 547 -60.01 21.30 32.79
C GLY A 547 -59.22 21.29 31.46
N SER A 548 -58.57 22.40 31.10
CA SER A 548 -57.71 22.45 29.90
C SER A 548 -56.44 21.62 30.05
N VAL A 549 -55.86 21.57 31.25
CA VAL A 549 -54.69 20.73 31.59
C VAL A 549 -55.11 19.25 31.57
N ALA A 550 -56.24 18.93 32.20
CA ALA A 550 -56.83 17.59 32.22
C ALA A 550 -57.09 17.07 30.80
N LYS A 551 -57.64 17.91 29.92
CA LYS A 551 -57.83 17.59 28.49
C LYS A 551 -56.50 17.33 27.78
N GLY A 552 -55.46 18.10 28.09
CA GLY A 552 -54.12 17.92 27.51
C GLY A 552 -53.35 16.71 28.06
N LEU A 553 -53.76 16.17 29.21
CA LEU A 553 -53.26 14.93 29.81
C LEU A 553 -54.19 13.73 29.56
N ASP A 554 -55.34 13.95 28.94
CA ASP A 554 -56.38 12.95 28.69
C ASP A 554 -56.72 12.15 29.97
N CYS A 555 -57.04 12.91 31.02
CA CYS A 555 -57.46 12.37 32.30
C CYS A 555 -58.58 13.23 32.92
N PRO A 556 -59.32 12.70 33.90
CA PRO A 556 -60.23 13.51 34.70
C PRO A 556 -59.48 14.64 35.46
N PRO A 557 -60.11 15.82 35.68
CA PRO A 557 -59.48 16.92 36.41
C PRO A 557 -58.95 16.56 37.80
N LYS A 558 -59.63 15.65 38.50
CA LYS A 558 -59.23 15.16 39.84
C LYS A 558 -57.91 14.38 39.84
N ASP A 559 -57.53 13.78 38.72
CA ASP A 559 -56.37 12.87 38.63
C ASP A 559 -55.11 13.60 38.12
N VAL A 560 -55.22 14.87 37.73
CA VAL A 560 -54.13 15.66 37.11
C VAL A 560 -52.89 15.70 37.99
N LEU A 561 -53.04 16.04 39.28
CA LEU A 561 -51.90 16.20 40.19
C LEU A 561 -51.21 14.86 40.45
N GLU A 562 -51.99 13.80 40.64
CA GLU A 562 -51.47 12.44 40.84
C GLU A 562 -50.72 11.95 39.60
N LEU A 563 -51.31 12.10 38.41
CA LEU A 563 -50.69 11.69 37.15
C LEU A 563 -49.36 12.42 36.90
N LEU A 564 -49.34 13.74 37.08
CA LEU A 564 -48.12 14.55 36.91
C LEU A 564 -47.04 14.11 37.90
N SER A 565 -47.40 13.88 39.16
CA SER A 565 -46.46 13.42 40.19
C SER A 565 -45.91 12.02 39.88
N ARG A 566 -46.78 11.09 39.49
CA ARG A 566 -46.44 9.69 39.16
C ARG A 566 -45.45 9.57 38.01
N ARG A 567 -45.53 10.46 37.01
CA ARG A 567 -44.60 10.48 35.86
C ARG A 567 -43.36 11.36 36.08
N GLY A 568 -43.17 11.91 37.29
CA GLY A 568 -42.01 12.72 37.65
C GLY A 568 -42.07 14.19 37.22
N ASP A 569 -43.25 14.70 36.85
CA ASP A 569 -43.52 16.13 36.61
C ASP A 569 -44.02 16.83 37.89
N THR A 570 -43.37 16.58 39.03
CA THR A 570 -43.77 17.13 40.35
C THR A 570 -43.76 18.65 40.39
N ALA A 571 -42.73 19.30 39.83
CA ALA A 571 -42.69 20.76 39.72
C ALA A 571 -43.86 21.33 38.90
N LEU A 572 -44.32 20.58 37.89
CA LEU A 572 -45.49 20.96 37.10
C LEU A 572 -46.79 20.77 37.89
N ALA A 573 -46.88 19.69 38.68
CA ALA A 573 -48.01 19.45 39.58
C ALA A 573 -48.16 20.59 40.59
N ASP A 574 -47.06 21.06 41.18
CA ASP A 574 -47.07 22.20 42.12
C ASP A 574 -47.57 23.48 41.45
N ILE A 575 -47.11 23.75 40.23
CA ILE A 575 -47.57 24.92 39.45
C ILE A 575 -49.08 24.81 39.15
N VAL A 576 -49.54 23.65 38.69
CA VAL A 576 -50.98 23.43 38.41
C VAL A 576 -51.82 23.61 39.68
N ASN A 577 -51.33 23.12 40.82
CA ASN A 577 -52.01 23.28 42.10
C ASN A 577 -52.13 24.76 42.50
N ARG A 578 -51.04 25.53 42.41
CA ARG A 578 -51.05 26.98 42.71
C ARG A 578 -51.99 27.76 41.77
N VAL A 579 -51.91 27.53 40.46
CA VAL A 579 -52.74 28.21 39.46
C VAL A 579 -54.22 27.81 39.60
N GLY A 580 -54.50 26.56 39.96
CA GLY A 580 -55.85 26.07 40.25
C GLY A 580 -56.47 26.70 41.49
N ILE A 581 -55.70 26.85 42.57
CA ILE A 581 -56.13 27.51 43.81
C ILE A 581 -56.38 29.02 43.60
N ALA A 582 -55.53 29.70 42.82
CA ALA A 582 -55.68 31.13 42.54
C ALA A 582 -56.95 31.47 41.74
N LYS A 583 -57.40 30.56 40.87
CA LYS A 583 -58.61 30.73 40.04
C LYS A 583 -59.90 30.19 40.65
N ALA A 584 -59.83 29.49 41.79
CA ALA A 584 -61.00 29.08 42.57
C ALA A 584 -61.42 30.13 43.62
N LYS A 585 -60.54 31.11 43.92
CA LYS A 585 -60.77 32.22 44.87
C LYS A 585 -61.15 33.55 44.22
N ALA A 586 -61.19 33.61 42.88
CA ALA A 586 -61.62 34.75 42.08
C ALA A 586 -62.79 34.32 41.21
#